data_AF-A0A519Q902-F1
#
_entry.id   AF-A0A519Q902-F1
#
_cell.length_a   1.000
_cell.length_b   1.000
_cell.length_c   1.000
_cell.angle_alpha   90.00
_cell.angle_beta   90.00
_cell.angle_gamma   90.00
#
_symmetry.space_group_name_H-M   'P 1'
#
loop_
_entity.id
_entity.type
_entity.pdbx_description
1 polymer ?
#
loop_
_entity_poly.entity_id
_entity_poly.type
_entity_poly.pdbx_seq_one_letter_code
_entity_poly.pdbx_strand_id
1 'polypeptide(L)'
;ITVSTSGVVPQLQALGERTAAMLAISLHATNDAMRDVLVPLNKKYPLDQLMAGIRAYPGLSNARRVTFEYVMLKGVNDSPVEARALIKLIEGIPAKVNLIPFNPWPGTDYQCSDWKTIETFAAILNKAGYASPIRTPRGRDILAACGQLKSESEKLRASAVRKLEQATVEAA
;
A
#
# COMPACT_ATOMS: atom_id res chain seq x y z
N ILE A 1 -8.40 -16.09 2.20
CA ILE A 1 -7.95 -15.04 3.14
C ILE A 1 -6.83 -14.26 2.48
N THR A 2 -6.85 -12.92 2.57
CA THR A 2 -5.82 -12.04 2.02
C THR A 2 -5.17 -11.26 3.15
N VAL A 3 -3.84 -11.20 3.17
CA VAL A 3 -3.08 -10.34 4.08
C VAL A 3 -2.51 -9.18 3.26
N SER A 4 -2.90 -7.96 3.60
CA SER A 4 -2.29 -6.75 3.05
C SER A 4 -1.19 -6.25 3.98
N THR A 5 -0.09 -5.78 3.40
CA THR A 5 1.07 -5.25 4.14
C THR A 5 1.70 -4.07 3.39
N SER A 6 2.23 -3.10 4.14
CA SER A 6 3.06 -2.02 3.58
C SER A 6 4.46 -2.48 3.17
N GLY A 7 4.83 -3.74 3.45
CA GLY A 7 6.09 -4.34 3.00
C GLY A 7 7.15 -4.47 4.08
N VAL A 8 6.85 -5.13 5.20
CA VAL A 8 7.88 -5.55 6.17
C VAL A 8 8.64 -6.75 5.58
N VAL A 9 9.67 -6.48 4.77
CA VAL A 9 10.35 -7.47 3.91
C VAL A 9 10.78 -8.74 4.65
N PRO A 10 11.42 -8.69 5.84
CA PRO A 10 11.84 -9.90 6.55
C PRO A 10 10.69 -10.84 6.96
N GLN A 11 9.45 -10.36 6.98
CA GLN A 11 8.28 -11.14 7.40
C GLN A 11 7.54 -11.79 6.22
N LEU A 12 7.87 -11.42 4.97
CA LEU A 12 7.18 -11.93 3.79
C LEU A 12 7.38 -13.44 3.61
N GLN A 13 8.61 -13.92 3.77
CA GLN A 13 8.92 -15.35 3.65
C GLN A 13 8.18 -16.17 4.72
N ALA A 14 8.32 -15.78 5.99
CA ALA A 14 7.66 -16.46 7.09
C ALA A 14 6.14 -16.49 6.94
N LEU A 15 5.53 -15.43 6.40
CA LEU A 15 4.09 -15.41 6.12
C LEU A 15 3.69 -16.46 5.07
N GLY A 16 4.43 -16.56 3.97
CA GLY A 16 4.13 -17.52 2.90
C GLY A 16 4.44 -18.97 3.27
N GLU A 17 5.44 -19.21 4.11
CA GLU A 17 5.77 -20.56 4.60
C GLU A 17 4.74 -21.07 5.62
N ARG A 18 4.27 -20.18 6.50
CA ARG A 18 3.37 -20.55 7.59
C ARG A 18 1.90 -20.54 7.21
N THR A 19 1.54 -19.94 6.06
CA THR A 19 0.14 -19.74 5.68
C THR A 19 -0.09 -19.90 4.18
N ALA A 20 -1.34 -20.22 3.80
CA ALA A 20 -1.79 -20.21 2.41
C ALA A 20 -2.41 -18.86 1.99
N ALA A 21 -2.18 -17.78 2.73
CA ALA A 21 -2.81 -16.50 2.46
C ALA A 21 -2.43 -15.93 1.09
N MET A 22 -3.37 -15.21 0.46
CA MET A 22 -3.06 -14.35 -0.69
C MET A 22 -2.34 -13.10 -0.20
N LEU A 23 -1.32 -12.67 -0.92
CA LEU A 23 -0.55 -11.47 -0.58
C LEU A 23 -1.11 -10.24 -1.30
N ALA A 24 -1.35 -9.17 -0.54
CA ALA A 24 -1.57 -7.83 -1.05
C ALA A 24 -0.49 -6.88 -0.52
N ILE A 25 -0.06 -5.94 -1.36
CA ILE A 25 1.02 -5.00 -1.05
C ILE A 25 0.49 -3.58 -1.22
N SER A 26 0.50 -2.80 -0.16
CA SER A 26 0.23 -1.36 -0.19
C SER A 26 1.42 -0.63 -0.83
N LEU A 27 1.41 -0.55 -2.16
CA LEU A 27 2.54 -0.05 -2.96
C LEU A 27 2.51 1.46 -3.10
N HIS A 28 1.43 1.97 -3.71
CA HIS A 28 1.03 3.39 -3.82
C HIS A 28 2.00 4.35 -4.56
N ALA A 29 3.20 3.94 -4.91
CA ALA A 29 4.15 4.74 -5.69
C ALA A 29 5.12 3.83 -6.46
N THR A 30 5.69 4.36 -7.55
CA THR A 30 6.57 3.61 -8.46
C THR A 30 8.05 3.96 -8.32
N ASN A 31 8.39 4.93 -7.47
CA ASN A 31 9.75 5.35 -7.16
C ASN A 31 9.89 5.61 -5.65
N ASP A 32 11.11 5.48 -5.13
CA ASP A 32 11.37 5.58 -3.69
C ASP A 32 11.10 6.96 -3.12
N ALA A 33 11.43 8.05 -3.83
CA ALA A 33 11.20 9.41 -3.34
C ALA A 33 9.72 9.68 -3.03
N MET A 34 8.82 9.27 -3.93
CA MET A 34 7.39 9.38 -3.70
C MET A 34 6.90 8.37 -2.64
N ARG A 35 7.43 7.14 -2.67
CA ARG A 35 7.01 6.10 -1.74
C ARG A 35 7.44 6.39 -0.30
N ASP A 36 8.57 7.05 -0.10
CA ASP A 36 9.05 7.52 1.21
C ASP A 36 8.11 8.53 1.87
N VAL A 37 7.36 9.28 1.06
CA VAL A 37 6.34 10.22 1.54
C VAL A 37 5.02 9.51 1.80
N LEU A 38 4.54 8.72 0.83
CA LEU A 38 3.23 8.07 0.92
C LEU A 38 3.20 6.86 1.87
N VAL A 39 4.30 6.12 1.95
CA VAL A 39 4.48 4.91 2.76
C VAL A 39 5.84 4.99 3.46
N PRO A 40 5.97 5.70 4.59
CA PRO A 40 7.26 5.97 5.24
C PRO A 40 8.09 4.73 5.62
N LEU A 41 7.47 3.54 5.67
CA LEU A 41 8.17 2.27 5.81
C LEU A 41 9.19 2.02 4.67
N ASN A 42 9.00 2.63 3.50
CA ASN A 42 9.91 2.52 2.35
C ASN A 42 11.35 2.94 2.68
N LYS A 43 11.53 3.93 3.54
CA LYS A 43 12.86 4.36 4.02
C LYS A 43 13.65 3.24 4.69
N LYS A 44 12.95 2.25 5.27
CA LYS A 44 13.55 1.07 5.88
C LYS A 44 13.67 -0.10 4.91
N TYR A 45 12.67 -0.27 4.04
CA TYR A 45 12.63 -1.33 3.03
C TYR A 45 12.28 -0.72 1.67
N PRO A 46 13.28 -0.24 0.91
CA PRO A 46 13.07 0.41 -0.38
C PRO A 46 12.50 -0.55 -1.43
N LEU A 47 12.08 0.00 -2.57
CA LEU A 47 11.37 -0.76 -3.60
C LEU A 47 12.16 -1.97 -4.12
N ASP A 48 13.47 -1.87 -4.26
CA ASP A 48 14.31 -2.97 -4.71
C ASP A 48 14.24 -4.19 -3.77
N GLN A 49 14.38 -3.96 -2.46
CA GLN A 49 14.27 -4.97 -1.42
C GLN A 49 12.84 -5.52 -1.33
N LEU A 50 11.84 -4.65 -1.44
CA LEU A 50 10.45 -5.05 -1.44
C LEU A 50 10.13 -5.97 -2.62
N MET A 51 10.54 -5.61 -3.83
CA MET A 51 10.29 -6.42 -5.03
C MET A 51 11.06 -7.74 -4.97
N ALA A 52 12.29 -7.76 -4.44
CA ALA A 52 13.03 -8.99 -4.20
C ALA A 52 12.29 -9.92 -3.23
N GLY A 53 11.81 -9.38 -2.09
CA GLY A 53 11.04 -10.14 -1.11
C GLY A 53 9.71 -10.66 -1.66
N ILE A 54 9.03 -9.90 -2.52
CA ILE A 54 7.80 -10.35 -3.19
C ILE A 54 8.10 -11.47 -4.18
N ARG A 55 9.16 -11.35 -4.99
CA ARG A 55 9.56 -12.41 -5.94
C ARG A 55 9.89 -13.72 -5.23
N ALA A 56 10.45 -13.64 -4.03
CA ALA A 56 10.76 -14.80 -3.19
C ALA A 56 9.54 -15.33 -2.39
N TYR A 57 8.35 -14.74 -2.53
CA TYR A 57 7.20 -15.11 -1.70
C TYR A 57 6.73 -16.56 -1.98
N PRO A 58 6.65 -17.42 -0.95
CA PRO A 58 6.28 -18.82 -1.12
C PRO A 58 4.93 -19.03 -1.81
N GLY A 59 4.97 -19.81 -2.89
CA GLY A 59 3.80 -20.22 -3.68
C GLY A 59 3.20 -19.13 -4.58
N LEU A 60 3.94 -18.03 -4.81
CA LEU A 60 3.65 -17.07 -5.86
C LEU A 60 3.59 -17.77 -7.23
N SER A 61 2.51 -17.56 -7.98
CA SER A 61 2.30 -18.15 -9.30
C SER A 61 1.19 -17.41 -10.05
N ASN A 62 0.95 -17.76 -11.32
CA ASN A 62 -0.19 -17.22 -12.08
C ASN A 62 -1.56 -17.56 -11.44
N ALA A 63 -1.66 -18.66 -10.69
CA ALA A 63 -2.84 -19.02 -9.92
C ALA A 63 -2.92 -18.24 -8.58
N ARG A 64 -1.77 -17.93 -7.98
CA ARG A 64 -1.65 -17.20 -6.71
C ARG A 64 -0.86 -15.90 -6.91
N ARG A 65 -1.48 -14.96 -7.63
CA ARG A 65 -0.88 -13.66 -7.95
C ARG A 65 -0.84 -12.73 -6.73
N VAL A 66 0.22 -11.93 -6.62
CA VAL A 66 0.26 -10.81 -5.68
C VAL A 66 -0.71 -9.72 -6.12
N THR A 67 -1.37 -9.05 -5.17
CA THR A 67 -2.21 -7.89 -5.44
C THR A 67 -1.46 -6.62 -5.05
N PHE A 68 -1.09 -5.78 -6.02
CA PHE A 68 -0.57 -4.45 -5.71
C PHE A 68 -1.74 -3.50 -5.49
N GLU A 69 -1.84 -2.95 -4.29
CA GLU A 69 -2.82 -1.91 -3.97
C GLU A 69 -2.23 -0.55 -4.29
N TYR A 70 -2.97 0.24 -5.08
CA TYR A 70 -2.51 1.53 -5.57
C TYR A 70 -3.62 2.57 -5.37
N VAL A 71 -3.40 3.48 -4.41
CA VAL A 71 -4.34 4.57 -4.15
C VAL A 71 -4.18 5.64 -5.23
N MET A 72 -5.29 6.17 -5.72
CA MET A 72 -5.32 7.14 -6.82
C MET A 72 -5.39 8.57 -6.27
N LEU A 73 -4.24 9.23 -6.20
CA LEU A 73 -4.07 10.57 -5.65
C LEU A 73 -3.83 11.56 -6.80
N LYS A 74 -4.74 12.54 -6.90
CA LYS A 74 -4.79 13.52 -7.99
C LYS A 74 -3.49 14.30 -8.09
N GLY A 75 -2.82 14.22 -9.25
CA GLY A 75 -1.59 14.96 -9.55
C GLY A 75 -0.37 14.51 -8.77
N VAL A 76 -0.47 13.43 -7.99
CA VAL A 76 0.64 12.90 -7.18
C VAL A 76 1.20 11.64 -7.82
N ASN A 77 0.35 10.64 -8.03
CA ASN A 77 0.79 9.30 -8.45
C ASN A 77 -0.07 8.69 -9.57
N ASP A 78 -0.93 9.49 -10.20
CA ASP A 78 -2.00 9.04 -11.09
C ASP A 78 -1.77 9.35 -12.58
N SER A 79 -0.55 9.73 -12.94
CA SER A 79 -0.21 10.06 -14.33
C SER A 79 -0.05 8.80 -15.21
N PRO A 80 -0.21 8.92 -16.55
CA PRO A 80 0.13 7.84 -17.48
C PRO A 80 1.61 7.40 -17.41
N VAL A 81 2.51 8.30 -16.99
CA VAL A 81 3.93 7.97 -16.80
C VAL A 81 4.09 7.03 -15.61
N GLU A 82 3.39 7.32 -14.50
CA GLU A 82 3.36 6.44 -13.32
C GLU A 82 2.76 5.07 -13.68
N ALA A 83 1.71 4.99 -14.48
CA ALA A 83 1.15 3.70 -14.93
C ALA A 83 2.19 2.84 -15.68
N ARG A 84 3.00 3.46 -16.55
CA ARG A 84 4.08 2.76 -17.27
C ARG A 84 5.25 2.39 -16.36
N ALA A 85 5.60 3.26 -15.41
CA ALA A 85 6.60 2.95 -14.40
C ALA A 85 6.17 1.78 -13.52
N LEU A 86 4.88 1.70 -13.17
CA LEU A 86 4.32 0.58 -12.42
C LEU A 86 4.45 -0.74 -13.18
N ILE A 87 4.12 -0.75 -14.48
CA ILE A 87 4.28 -1.94 -15.34
C ILE A 87 5.73 -2.43 -15.30
N LYS A 88 6.71 -1.53 -15.47
CA LYS A 88 8.13 -1.86 -15.41
C LYS A 88 8.54 -2.40 -14.03
N LEU A 89 8.06 -1.79 -12.96
CA LEU A 89 8.41 -2.16 -11.59
C LEU A 89 7.96 -3.60 -11.24
N ILE A 90 6.77 -3.99 -11.72
CA ILE A 90 6.16 -5.31 -11.42
C ILE A 90 6.41 -6.35 -12.51
N GLU A 91 7.27 -6.04 -13.48
CA GLU A 91 7.61 -6.95 -14.57
C GLU A 91 8.18 -8.27 -14.04
N GLY A 92 7.72 -9.37 -14.65
CA GLY A 92 8.08 -10.74 -14.24
C GLY A 92 7.42 -11.23 -12.96
N ILE A 93 6.62 -10.40 -12.27
CA ILE A 93 5.88 -10.81 -11.06
C ILE A 93 4.45 -11.20 -11.46
N PRO A 94 3.98 -12.42 -11.13
CA PRO A 94 2.58 -12.79 -11.29
C PRO A 94 1.69 -11.88 -10.45
N ALA A 95 1.05 -10.90 -11.07
CA ALA A 95 0.43 -9.79 -10.36
C ALA A 95 -0.94 -9.39 -10.92
N LYS A 96 -1.69 -8.68 -10.07
CA LYS A 96 -2.84 -7.86 -10.44
C LYS A 96 -2.74 -6.53 -9.67
N VAL A 97 -3.36 -5.48 -10.19
CA VAL A 97 -3.29 -4.14 -9.57
C VAL A 97 -4.70 -3.73 -9.15
N ASN A 98 -4.91 -3.47 -7.86
CA ASN A 98 -6.18 -2.96 -7.37
C ASN A 98 -6.08 -1.44 -7.25
N LEU A 99 -6.77 -0.71 -8.13
CA LEU A 99 -6.82 0.74 -8.09
C LEU A 99 -7.86 1.18 -7.07
N ILE A 100 -7.45 2.03 -6.12
CA ILE A 100 -8.28 2.45 -5.00
C ILE A 100 -8.53 3.95 -5.14
N PRO A 101 -9.74 4.38 -5.54
CA PRO A 101 -10.13 5.77 -5.46
C PRO A 101 -9.95 6.27 -4.02
N PHE A 102 -9.21 7.37 -3.86
CA PHE A 102 -8.91 7.91 -2.54
C PHE A 102 -10.19 8.33 -1.80
N ASN A 103 -10.22 8.04 -0.50
CA ASN A 103 -11.30 8.48 0.38
C ASN A 103 -10.75 9.61 1.27
N PRO A 104 -11.12 10.87 1.00
CA PRO A 104 -10.59 11.99 1.77
C PRO A 104 -11.05 11.93 3.23
N TRP A 105 -10.26 12.49 4.14
CA TRP A 105 -10.61 12.67 5.55
C TRP A 105 -10.23 14.10 5.99
N PRO A 106 -10.80 14.63 7.08
CA PRO A 106 -10.52 15.98 7.54
C PRO A 106 -9.01 16.22 7.74
N GLY A 107 -8.47 17.28 7.12
CA GLY A 107 -7.07 17.69 7.25
C GLY A 107 -6.07 16.96 6.33
N THR A 108 -6.53 16.20 5.34
CA THR A 108 -5.65 15.68 4.28
C THR A 108 -5.46 16.70 3.16
N ASP A 109 -4.23 16.84 2.67
CA ASP A 109 -3.91 17.67 1.50
C ASP A 109 -4.15 16.93 0.17
N TYR A 110 -4.41 15.62 0.24
CA TYR A 110 -4.60 14.79 -0.93
C TYR A 110 -6.04 14.82 -1.45
N GLN A 111 -6.18 14.70 -2.77
CA GLN A 111 -7.47 14.61 -3.45
C GLN A 111 -7.58 13.31 -4.22
N CYS A 112 -8.80 12.81 -4.37
CA CYS A 112 -9.07 11.67 -5.25
C CYS A 112 -8.85 12.08 -6.71
N SER A 113 -8.15 11.24 -7.46
CA SER A 113 -8.07 11.38 -8.91
C SER A 113 -9.46 11.41 -9.55
N ASP A 114 -9.58 12.16 -10.63
CA ASP A 114 -10.81 12.20 -11.42
C ASP A 114 -11.07 10.83 -12.06
N TRP A 115 -12.34 10.45 -12.21
CA TRP A 115 -12.71 9.10 -12.65
C TRP A 115 -12.09 8.72 -14.00
N LYS A 116 -12.08 9.66 -14.97
CA LYS A 116 -11.44 9.49 -16.28
C LYS A 116 -9.93 9.20 -16.17
N THR A 117 -9.24 9.81 -15.21
CA THR A 117 -7.82 9.55 -14.95
C THR A 117 -7.62 8.15 -14.42
N ILE A 118 -8.46 7.71 -13.48
CA ILE A 118 -8.42 6.34 -12.94
C ILE A 118 -8.68 5.31 -14.04
N GLU A 119 -9.69 5.52 -14.88
CA GLU A 119 -10.00 4.66 -16.01
C GLU A 119 -8.87 4.61 -17.04
N THR A 120 -8.23 5.74 -17.32
CA THR A 120 -7.06 5.80 -18.21
C THR A 120 -5.89 5.01 -17.64
N PHE A 121 -5.59 5.18 -16.34
CA PHE A 121 -4.55 4.43 -15.64
C PHE A 121 -4.85 2.92 -15.70
N ALA A 122 -6.09 2.51 -15.38
CA ALA A 122 -6.55 1.13 -15.47
C ALA A 122 -6.40 0.56 -16.88
N ALA A 123 -6.78 1.32 -17.90
CA ALA A 123 -6.70 0.89 -19.31
C ALA A 123 -5.25 0.63 -19.73
N ILE A 124 -4.30 1.47 -19.31
CA ILE A 124 -2.87 1.26 -19.58
C ILE A 124 -2.39 -0.05 -18.97
N LEU A 125 -2.72 -0.31 -17.71
CA LEU A 125 -2.31 -1.54 -17.02
C LEU A 125 -2.97 -2.80 -17.62
N ASN A 126 -4.27 -2.73 -17.92
CA ASN A 126 -5.01 -3.83 -18.55
C ASN A 126 -4.44 -4.15 -19.94
N LYS A 127 -4.08 -3.13 -20.74
CA LYS A 127 -3.44 -3.31 -22.05
C LYS A 127 -2.07 -4.00 -21.94
N ALA A 128 -1.37 -3.81 -20.82
CA ALA A 128 -0.11 -4.49 -20.52
C ALA A 128 -0.29 -5.90 -19.92
N GLY A 129 -1.52 -6.40 -19.80
CA GLY A 129 -1.82 -7.76 -19.32
C GLY A 129 -2.04 -7.86 -17.80
N TYR A 130 -2.01 -6.75 -17.07
CA TYR A 130 -2.28 -6.74 -15.63
C TYR A 130 -3.75 -6.42 -15.36
N ALA A 131 -4.48 -7.41 -14.84
CA ALA A 131 -5.87 -7.21 -14.40
C ALA A 131 -5.93 -6.07 -13.38
N SER A 132 -6.67 -5.00 -13.72
CA SER A 132 -6.65 -3.74 -12.99
C SER A 132 -8.05 -3.25 -12.59
N PRO A 133 -8.76 -3.94 -11.69
CA PRO A 133 -10.06 -3.48 -11.21
C PRO A 133 -9.95 -2.16 -10.45
N ILE A 134 -10.98 -1.32 -10.61
CA ILE A 134 -11.16 -0.10 -9.82
C ILE A 134 -12.11 -0.43 -8.67
N ARG A 135 -11.66 -0.26 -7.43
CA ARG A 135 -12.44 -0.60 -6.24
C ARG A 135 -13.60 0.38 -6.06
N THR A 136 -14.81 -0.16 -5.93
CA THR A 136 -15.99 0.64 -5.54
C THR A 136 -15.83 1.10 -4.09
N PRO A 137 -15.88 2.42 -3.80
CA PRO A 137 -15.88 2.93 -2.43
C PRO A 137 -17.10 2.40 -1.66
N ARG A 138 -16.91 1.99 -0.40
CA ARG A 138 -17.99 1.59 0.52
C ARG A 138 -17.73 2.22 1.88
N GLY A 139 -18.78 2.71 2.55
CA GLY A 139 -18.70 3.27 3.90
C GLY A 139 -18.02 4.64 4.00
N ARG A 140 -17.95 5.40 2.90
CA ARG A 140 -17.34 6.76 2.90
C ARG A 140 -18.20 7.76 3.70
N ASP A 141 -19.51 7.60 3.60
CA ASP A 141 -20.55 8.33 4.32
C ASP A 141 -20.42 8.23 5.85
N ILE A 142 -19.80 7.16 6.34
CA ILE A 142 -19.60 6.89 7.77
C ILE A 142 -18.13 6.85 8.19
N LEU A 143 -17.20 7.38 7.38
CA LEU A 143 -15.75 7.36 7.62
C LEU A 143 -15.17 5.94 7.88
N ALA A 144 -15.80 4.90 7.32
CA ALA A 144 -15.39 3.51 7.48
C ALA A 144 -14.67 2.94 6.25
N ALA A 145 -14.42 3.76 5.21
CA ALA A 145 -13.70 3.29 4.04
C ALA A 145 -12.22 3.04 4.36
N CYS A 146 -11.54 2.27 3.50
CA CYS A 146 -10.11 2.03 3.67
C CYS A 146 -9.32 3.35 3.78
N GLY A 147 -8.55 3.47 4.86
CA GLY A 147 -7.78 4.67 5.21
C GLY A 147 -8.49 5.64 6.16
N GLN A 148 -9.81 5.52 6.38
CA GLN A 148 -10.59 6.44 7.22
C GLN A 148 -10.84 5.96 8.65
N LEU A 149 -10.58 4.67 8.93
CA LEU A 149 -10.75 4.08 10.26
C LEU A 149 -9.75 4.68 11.26
N LYS A 150 -10.19 5.73 11.97
CA LYS A 150 -9.45 6.37 13.05
C LYS A 150 -10.09 5.99 14.39
N SER A 151 -9.32 5.40 15.29
CA SER A 151 -9.71 5.23 16.69
C SER A 151 -9.55 6.57 17.40
N GLU A 152 -10.51 6.94 18.26
CA GLU A 152 -10.39 8.10 19.18
C GLU A 152 -9.28 7.93 20.23
N SER A 153 -8.59 6.77 20.27
CA SER A 153 -7.49 6.57 21.21
C SER A 153 -6.27 7.44 20.87
N GLU A 154 -6.00 8.41 21.74
CA GLU A 154 -4.73 9.13 21.75
C GLU A 154 -3.61 8.19 22.20
N LYS A 155 -2.86 7.64 21.24
CA LYS A 155 -1.62 6.93 21.56
C LYS A 155 -0.55 7.94 21.94
N LEU A 156 -0.20 7.96 23.22
CA LEU A 156 1.02 8.60 23.69
C LEU A 156 2.21 8.05 22.88
N ARG A 157 3.09 8.95 22.41
CA ARG A 157 4.31 8.54 21.71
C ARG A 157 5.12 7.60 22.62
N ALA A 158 5.73 6.56 22.04
CA ALA A 158 6.53 5.60 22.81
C ALA A 158 7.65 6.27 23.63
N SER A 159 8.17 7.41 23.16
CA SER A 159 9.12 8.23 23.92
C SER A 159 8.51 8.94 25.13
N ALA A 160 7.25 9.36 25.04
CA ALA A 160 6.51 9.95 26.16
C ALA A 160 6.15 8.88 27.19
N VAL A 161 5.75 7.68 26.73
CA VAL A 161 5.49 6.53 27.61
C VAL A 161 6.77 6.13 28.36
N ARG A 162 7.91 5.99 27.67
CA ARG A 162 9.19 5.68 28.32
C ARG A 162 9.64 6.75 29.32
N LYS A 163 9.44 8.04 29.01
CA LYS A 163 9.73 9.13 29.94
C LYS A 163 8.85 9.07 31.18
N LEU A 164 7.56 8.78 31.02
CA LEU A 164 6.65 8.58 32.14
C LEU A 164 7.10 7.40 33.00
N GLU A 165 7.38 6.23 32.40
CA GLU A 165 7.87 5.05 33.11
C GLU A 165 9.17 5.32 33.88
N GLN A 166 10.12 6.04 33.29
CA GLN A 166 11.36 6.43 33.98
C GLN A 166 11.10 7.37 35.16
N ALA A 167 10.24 8.37 34.99
CA ALA A 167 9.88 9.30 36.05
C ALA A 167 9.14 8.60 37.22
N THR A 168 8.33 7.58 36.95
CA THR A 168 7.65 6.80 38.00
C THR A 168 8.63 5.93 38.80
N VAL A 169 9.69 5.41 38.14
CA VAL A 169 10.73 4.61 38.80
C VAL A 169 11.66 5.46 39.65
N GLU A 170 11.95 6.70 39.24
CA GLU A 170 12.77 7.65 40.02
C GLU A 170 12.04 8.26 41.22
N ALA A 171 10.71 8.23 41.21
CA ALA A 171 9.86 8.75 42.29
C ALA A 171 9.47 7.71 43.36
N ALA A 172 9.86 6.45 43.17
CA ALA A 172 9.60 5.31 44.07
C ALA A 172 10.86 4.92 44.84
#